data_AF-A0A1B1Z741-F1
#
_entry.id   AF-A0A1B1Z741-F1
#
_cell.length_a   1.000
_cell.length_b   1.000
_cell.length_c   1.000
_cell.angle_alpha   90.00
_cell.angle_beta   90.00
_cell.angle_gamma   90.00
#
_symmetry.space_group_name_H-M   'P 1'
#
loop_
_entity.id
_entity.type
_entity.pdbx_description
1 polymer ?
#
loop_
_entity_poly.entity_id
_entity_poly.type
_entity_poly.pdbx_seq_one_letter_code
_entity_poly.pdbx_strand_id
1 'polypeptide(L)'
;MTAFDPLVRDFPVEGVQIAHTFESAITDSEITVIVTEWDDFIQLLQAENIRRMKQPVIFDGRNMFTLEEVRNAAEQHPLHYESIGRPQVSSLGVKNKLFV
;
A
#
# COMPACT_ATOMS: atom_id res chain seq x y z
N MET A 1 2.64 8.57 -11.72
CA MET A 1 2.30 7.95 -10.42
C MET A 1 0.99 8.54 -9.93
N THR A 2 0.23 7.80 -9.14
CA THR A 2 -0.99 8.31 -8.50
C THR A 2 -0.71 8.56 -7.03
N ALA A 3 -1.11 9.70 -6.50
CA ALA A 3 -0.96 10.05 -5.09
C ALA A 3 -2.31 10.49 -4.52
N PHE A 4 -2.55 10.20 -3.25
CA PHE A 4 -3.72 10.68 -2.53
C PHE A 4 -3.29 11.19 -1.17
N ASP A 5 -3.82 12.36 -0.83
CA ASP A 5 -3.76 12.95 0.49
C ASP A 5 -5.10 13.67 0.71
N PRO A 6 -5.79 13.45 1.85
CA PRO A 6 -7.12 14.02 2.09
C PRO A 6 -7.13 15.56 2.11
N LEU A 7 -5.97 16.20 2.36
CA LEU A 7 -5.83 17.65 2.41
C LEU A 7 -5.22 18.25 1.15
N VAL A 8 -4.34 17.52 0.45
CA VAL A 8 -3.68 18.02 -0.76
C VAL A 8 -4.49 17.64 -2.01
N ARG A 9 -5.15 18.65 -2.61
CA ARG A 9 -5.97 18.47 -3.83
C ARG A 9 -5.30 18.97 -5.11
N ASP A 10 -4.23 19.73 -4.98
CA ASP A 10 -3.42 20.21 -6.09
C ASP A 10 -1.94 20.06 -5.71
N PHE A 11 -1.15 19.54 -6.64
CA PHE A 11 0.27 19.26 -6.41
C PHE A 11 1.06 19.52 -7.70
N PRO A 12 1.92 20.54 -7.73
CA PRO A 12 2.57 21.00 -8.95
C PRO A 12 3.82 20.17 -9.29
N VAL A 13 3.69 18.84 -9.31
CA VAL A 13 4.77 17.92 -9.70
C VAL A 13 4.37 17.17 -10.96
N GLU A 14 5.19 17.34 -11.99
CA GLU A 14 5.00 16.68 -13.29
C GLU A 14 4.97 15.16 -13.13
N GLY A 15 4.01 14.50 -13.79
CA GLY A 15 3.86 13.05 -13.77
C GLY A 15 3.19 12.49 -12.49
N VAL A 16 2.73 13.34 -11.57
CA VAL A 16 1.88 12.97 -10.43
C VAL A 16 0.42 13.28 -10.75
N GLN A 17 -0.44 12.27 -10.66
CA GLN A 17 -1.88 12.42 -10.71
C GLN A 17 -2.42 12.38 -9.29
N ILE A 18 -3.15 13.42 -8.87
CA ILE A 18 -3.82 13.43 -7.56
C ILE A 18 -5.16 12.69 -7.68
N ALA A 19 -5.25 11.56 -7.00
CA ALA A 19 -6.48 10.81 -6.83
C ALA A 19 -7.46 11.57 -5.94
N HIS A 20 -8.75 11.42 -6.19
CA HIS A 20 -9.79 12.09 -5.40
C HIS A 20 -10.22 11.27 -4.18
N THR A 21 -9.96 9.95 -4.20
CA THR A 21 -10.23 9.05 -3.08
C THR A 21 -9.06 8.10 -2.86
N PHE A 22 -8.96 7.59 -1.63
CA PHE A 22 -8.01 6.54 -1.26
C PHE A 22 -8.10 5.33 -2.19
N GLU A 23 -9.31 4.83 -2.48
CA GLU A 23 -9.53 3.64 -3.30
C GLU A 23 -9.04 3.86 -4.74
N SER A 24 -9.26 5.06 -5.29
CA SER A 24 -8.79 5.41 -6.63
C SER A 24 -7.26 5.45 -6.71
N ALA A 25 -6.58 5.76 -5.60
CA ALA A 25 -5.12 5.80 -5.56
C ALA A 25 -4.48 4.40 -5.56
N ILE A 26 -5.13 3.43 -4.92
CA ILE A 26 -4.63 2.05 -4.80
C ILE A 26 -5.13 1.11 -5.91
N THR A 27 -6.15 1.51 -6.67
CA THR A 27 -6.72 0.68 -7.73
C THR A 27 -5.70 0.49 -8.86
N ASP A 28 -5.53 -0.76 -9.31
CA ASP A 28 -4.57 -1.20 -10.33
C ASP A 28 -3.10 -0.91 -10.01
N SER A 29 -2.78 -0.54 -8.76
CA SER A 29 -1.39 -0.28 -8.36
C SER A 29 -0.58 -1.57 -8.31
N GLU A 30 0.69 -1.49 -8.74
CA GLU A 30 1.67 -2.56 -8.57
C GLU A 30 2.40 -2.43 -7.23
N ILE A 31 2.52 -1.20 -6.73
CA ILE A 31 3.15 -0.86 -5.47
C ILE A 31 2.37 0.30 -4.85
N THR A 32 2.09 0.21 -3.55
CA THR A 32 1.53 1.28 -2.73
C THR A 32 2.56 1.70 -1.69
N VAL A 33 2.80 3.01 -1.55
CA VAL A 33 3.76 3.55 -0.58
C VAL A 33 3.04 4.51 0.37
N ILE A 34 3.15 4.27 1.67
CA ILE A 34 2.59 5.12 2.72
C ILE A 34 3.67 6.08 3.21
N VAL A 35 3.44 7.37 2.99
CA VAL A 35 4.38 8.45 3.37
C VAL A 35 3.81 9.39 4.43
N THR A 36 2.52 9.32 4.71
CA THR A 36 1.78 10.09 5.74
C THR A 36 0.81 9.19 6.50
N GLU A 37 0.57 9.48 7.79
CA GLU A 37 -0.28 8.67 8.68
C GLU A 37 -1.73 9.17 8.79
N TRP A 38 -2.48 9.15 7.69
CA TRP A 38 -3.90 9.49 7.74
C TRP A 38 -4.76 8.31 8.23
N ASP A 39 -5.74 8.57 9.10
CA ASP A 39 -6.69 7.56 9.60
C ASP A 39 -7.44 6.85 8.45
N ASP A 40 -7.68 7.56 7.35
CA ASP A 40 -8.27 7.04 6.11
C ASP A 40 -7.49 5.83 5.54
N PHE A 41 -6.22 5.66 5.91
CA PHE A 41 -5.38 4.58 5.39
C PHE A 41 -5.50 3.29 6.22
N ILE A 42 -6.11 3.31 7.41
CA ILE A 42 -6.29 2.12 8.27
C ILE A 42 -7.05 1.01 7.52
N GLN A 43 -7.90 1.37 6.55
CA GLN A 43 -8.63 0.42 5.71
C GLN A 43 -7.79 -0.29 4.65
N LEU A 44 -6.51 0.05 4.48
CA LEU A 44 -5.66 -0.48 3.41
C LEU A 44 -5.51 -2.01 3.45
N LEU A 45 -5.41 -2.59 4.65
CA LEU A 45 -5.31 -4.05 4.82
C LEU A 45 -6.65 -4.79 4.69
N GLN A 46 -7.75 -4.08 4.46
CA GLN A 46 -9.03 -4.73 4.22
C GLN A 46 -8.99 -5.51 2.91
N ALA A 47 -9.61 -6.69 2.96
CA ALA A 47 -9.70 -7.66 1.87
C ALA A 47 -10.09 -7.04 0.51
N GLU A 48 -11.05 -6.12 0.52
CA GLU A 48 -11.51 -5.46 -0.70
C GLU A 48 -10.48 -4.51 -1.29
N ASN A 49 -9.71 -3.81 -0.46
CA ASN A 49 -8.70 -2.85 -0.89
C ASN A 49 -7.45 -3.55 -1.42
N ILE A 50 -7.03 -4.66 -0.78
CA ILE A 50 -5.97 -5.52 -1.31
C ILE A 50 -6.35 -6.06 -2.70
N ARG A 51 -7.62 -6.44 -2.93
CA ARG A 51 -8.11 -6.93 -4.24
C ARG A 51 -8.18 -5.86 -5.33
N ARG A 52 -8.18 -4.56 -4.97
CA ARG A 52 -8.13 -3.47 -5.96
C ARG A 52 -6.73 -3.31 -6.56
N MET A 53 -5.69 -3.75 -5.88
CA MET A 53 -4.32 -3.65 -6.36
C MET A 53 -4.04 -4.70 -7.43
N LYS A 54 -3.28 -4.33 -8.46
CA LYS A 54 -2.80 -5.28 -9.47
C LYS A 54 -1.72 -6.19 -8.89
N GLN A 55 -0.84 -5.64 -8.07
CA GLN A 55 0.09 -6.39 -7.22
C GLN A 55 0.05 -5.78 -5.81
N PRO A 56 -0.31 -6.57 -4.77
CA PRO A 56 -0.45 -6.03 -3.42
C PRO A 56 0.91 -5.97 -2.71
N VAL A 57 1.77 -5.06 -3.20
CA VAL A 57 3.07 -4.73 -2.60
C VAL A 57 2.92 -3.40 -1.88
N ILE A 58 3.14 -3.39 -0.56
CA ILE A 58 2.95 -2.23 0.30
C ILE A 58 4.26 -1.91 1.01
N PHE A 59 4.72 -0.67 0.85
CA PHE A 59 5.81 -0.09 1.65
C PHE A 59 5.24 0.93 2.62
N ASP A 60 5.35 0.64 3.91
CA ASP A 60 4.84 1.50 4.98
C ASP A 60 5.99 2.27 5.65
N GLY A 61 6.16 3.52 5.23
CA GLY A 61 7.15 4.44 5.76
C GLY A 61 6.80 5.01 7.14
N ARG A 62 5.57 4.80 7.63
CA ARG A 62 5.05 5.39 8.87
C ARG A 62 4.78 4.36 9.97
N ASN A 63 4.96 3.08 9.67
CA ASN A 63 4.67 1.96 10.55
C ASN A 63 3.22 1.95 11.06
N MET A 64 2.28 2.30 10.19
CA MET A 64 0.84 2.41 10.44
C MET A 64 0.20 1.13 10.99
N PHE A 65 0.66 -0.04 10.52
CA PHE A 65 0.10 -1.33 10.89
C PHE A 65 1.04 -2.13 11.79
N THR A 66 0.49 -2.90 12.71
CA THR A 66 1.23 -3.92 13.46
C THR A 66 1.56 -5.11 12.56
N LEU A 67 2.63 -5.84 12.87
CA LEU A 67 2.97 -7.06 12.11
C LEU A 67 1.94 -8.19 12.31
N GLU A 68 1.15 -8.14 13.38
CA GLU A 68 0.06 -9.10 13.60
C GLU A 68 -1.09 -8.85 12.63
N GLU A 69 -1.54 -7.60 12.49
CA GLU A 69 -2.57 -7.22 11.51
C GLU A 69 -2.16 -7.58 10.08
N VAL A 70 -0.90 -7.28 9.73
CA VAL A 70 -0.35 -7.59 8.40
C VAL A 70 -0.30 -9.11 8.16
N ARG A 71 0.11 -9.91 9.15
CA ARG A 71 0.13 -11.38 9.03
C ARG A 71 -1.28 -11.93 8.86
N ASN A 72 -2.23 -11.47 9.66
CA ASN A 72 -3.63 -11.87 9.56
C ASN A 72 -4.19 -11.56 8.15
N ALA A 73 -3.87 -10.39 7.59
CA ALA A 73 -4.25 -10.04 6.22
C ALA A 73 -3.57 -10.95 5.18
N ALA A 74 -2.27 -11.22 5.34
CA ALA A 74 -1.48 -12.06 4.44
C ALA A 74 -1.88 -13.55 4.45
N GLU A 75 -2.50 -14.03 5.53
CA GLU A 75 -3.10 -15.37 5.60
C GLU A 75 -4.38 -15.50 4.78
N GLN A 76 -5.13 -14.40 4.63
CA GLN A 76 -6.40 -14.38 3.89
C GLN A 76 -6.21 -14.01 2.40
N HIS A 77 -5.23 -13.16 2.11
CA HIS A 77 -4.99 -12.62 0.78
C HIS A 77 -3.50 -12.56 0.43
N PRO A 78 -3.12 -12.68 -0.85
CA PRO A 78 -1.75 -12.41 -1.28
C PRO A 78 -1.36 -10.98 -0.89
N LEU A 79 -0.24 -10.81 -0.19
CA LEU A 79 0.25 -9.54 0.28
C LEU A 79 1.76 -9.59 0.44
N HIS A 80 2.43 -8.53 0.06
CA HIS A 80 3.81 -8.26 0.43
C HIS A 80 3.86 -6.91 1.15
N TYR A 81 4.43 -6.91 2.35
CA TYR A 81 4.48 -5.75 3.21
C TYR A 81 5.88 -5.57 3.78
N GLU A 82 6.40 -4.37 3.58
CA GLU A 82 7.65 -3.90 4.17
C GLU A 82 7.42 -2.61 4.94
N SER A 83 8.15 -2.45 6.04
CA SER A 83 8.04 -1.26 6.88
C SER A 83 9.33 -0.98 7.63
N ILE A 84 9.49 0.24 8.13
CA ILE A 84 10.77 0.74 8.61
C ILE A 84 11.20 0.03 9.90
N GLY A 85 12.36 -0.64 9.83
CA GLY A 85 13.01 -1.26 10.98
C GLY A 85 12.33 -2.54 11.49
N ARG A 86 11.44 -3.15 10.69
CA ARG A 86 10.67 -4.35 11.08
C ARG A 86 10.83 -5.48 10.06
N PRO A 87 10.69 -6.75 10.46
CA PRO A 87 10.71 -7.87 9.52
C PRO A 87 9.63 -7.74 8.45
N GLN A 88 9.98 -8.12 7.23
CA GLN A 88 9.06 -8.24 6.09
C GLN A 88 8.00 -9.33 6.35
N VAL A 89 6.80 -9.13 5.81
CA VAL A 89 5.74 -10.14 5.73
C VAL A 89 5.36 -10.33 4.27
N SER A 90 5.43 -11.56 3.74
CA SER A 90 5.09 -11.81 2.34
C SER A 90 4.43 -13.19 2.16
N SER A 91 3.24 -13.20 1.57
CA SER A 91 2.56 -14.39 1.06
C SER A 91 2.55 -14.48 -0.47
N LEU A 92 3.09 -13.47 -1.17
CA LEU A 92 3.32 -13.54 -2.62
C LEU A 92 4.32 -14.66 -2.93
N GLY A 93 3.89 -15.63 -3.74
CA GLY A 93 4.73 -16.76 -4.15
C GLY A 93 6.03 -16.26 -4.77
N VAL A 94 7.16 -16.77 -4.29
CA VAL A 94 8.49 -16.39 -4.79
C VAL A 94 8.63 -16.82 -6.26
N LYS A 95 8.31 -15.92 -7.18
CA LYS A 95 9.00 -15.87 -8.46
C LYS A 95 10.13 -14.87 -8.27
N ASN A 96 11.33 -15.40 -8.08
CA ASN A 96 12.58 -14.65 -8.03
C ASN A 96 12.54 -13.44 -8.97
N LYS A 97 12.93 -12.28 -8.43
CA LYS A 97 13.04 -10.95 -9.04
C LYS A 97 11.79 -10.06 -8.91
N LEU A 98 11.57 -9.56 -7.71
CA LEU A 98 11.23 -8.14 -7.58
C LEU A 98 12.56 -7.44 -7.28
N PHE A 99 12.95 -6.51 -8.15
CA PHE A 99 14.16 -5.67 -8.08
C PHE A 99 15.47 -6.41 -8.43
N VAL A 100 15.82 -6.36 -9.73
CA VAL A 100 17.23 -6.39 -10.19
C VAL A 100 17.66 -4.96 -10.41
#